data_AF-K0THW8-F1
#
_entry.id   AF-K0THW8-F1
#
_cell.length_a   1.000
_cell.length_b   1.000
_cell.length_c   1.000
_cell.angle_alpha   90.00
_cell.angle_beta   90.00
_cell.angle_gamma   90.00
#
_symmetry.space_group_name_H-M   'P 1'
#
loop_
_entity.id
_entity.type
_entity.pdbx_description
1 polymer ?
#
loop_
_entity_poly.entity_id
_entity_poly.type
_entity_poly.pdbx_seq_one_letter_code
_entity_poly.pdbx_strand_id
1 'polypeptide(L)'
;MGVSSRSIDFYEKEDDFARQASTRSTIVHAAPSNLRSSNSILQALSDENSQLAKFLFIGCESPDDIEPINSMNALWYRLALEPLEIRNNRVLIFFECITIFGLFFISSAWAFYEWSLYRVPEYGLLLENILEVCFGVALSCSSALAFLGCAGWLLSTSLSSNHTNFVFESRGILCWMMYLLIICEMSVWLGILIGTYVKLNPLNNPSGHWISYGVTTGVVVAILLVSQRRFLTWAIHVAPLEGFHVLPIRMALAPTKRMKLELKRLAFERAKEIKSRVYKDRLTIDPLAQEITVERSSHDLGILLDKAAINLGLRDINTVKYEERLNAEFFFEANHLRGRDVEFLARYIPYRLAEEVHSLLKLEDAVR
;
A
#
# COMPACT_ATOMS: atom_id res chain seq x y z
N MET A 1 -16.58 -83.46 22.80
CA MET A 1 -16.15 -82.49 23.83
C MET A 1 -14.88 -81.84 23.32
N GLY A 2 -14.90 -80.52 23.19
CA GLY A 2 -13.98 -79.78 22.34
C GLY A 2 -12.62 -79.48 22.96
N VAL A 3 -11.76 -78.89 22.13
CA VAL A 3 -10.72 -77.94 22.54
C VAL A 3 -10.64 -76.86 21.46
N SER A 4 -10.69 -75.63 21.97
CA SER A 4 -10.75 -74.35 21.28
C SER A 4 -9.38 -73.93 20.75
N SER A 5 -9.32 -73.58 19.46
CA SER A 5 -8.22 -72.88 18.80
C SER A 5 -8.41 -71.37 18.94
N ARG A 6 -7.63 -70.72 19.82
CA ARG A 6 -7.48 -69.26 19.86
C ARG A 6 -6.05 -68.92 20.28
N SER A 7 -5.14 -68.82 19.32
CA SER A 7 -3.82 -68.21 19.55
C SER A 7 -3.03 -67.93 18.25
N ILE A 8 -3.69 -67.55 17.14
CA ILE A 8 -2.99 -67.23 15.89
C ILE A 8 -3.28 -65.81 15.34
N ASP A 9 -4.38 -65.16 15.73
CA ASP A 9 -4.79 -63.89 15.08
C ASP A 9 -4.20 -62.60 15.68
N PHE A 10 -3.17 -62.67 16.53
CA PHE A 10 -2.62 -61.45 17.16
C PHE A 10 -1.31 -60.94 16.53
N TYR A 11 -0.62 -61.75 15.72
CA TYR A 11 0.63 -61.31 15.06
C TYR A 11 0.43 -60.77 13.64
N GLU A 12 -0.71 -61.02 12.99
CA GLU A 12 -0.98 -60.51 11.63
C GLU A 12 -1.52 -59.06 11.62
N LYS A 13 -1.92 -58.52 12.78
CA LYS A 13 -2.51 -57.16 12.86
C LYS A 13 -1.49 -56.04 13.10
N GLU A 14 -0.27 -56.35 13.55
CA GLU A 14 0.79 -55.35 13.73
C GLU A 14 1.54 -55.05 12.43
N ASP A 15 1.71 -56.04 11.55
CA ASP A 15 2.37 -55.85 10.25
C ASP A 15 1.54 -55.03 9.26
N ASP A 16 0.21 -55.09 9.34
CA ASP A 16 -0.68 -54.26 8.52
C ASP A 16 -0.70 -52.80 8.96
N PHE A 17 -0.50 -52.52 10.26
CA PHE A 17 -0.34 -51.15 10.76
C PHE A 17 1.02 -50.55 10.39
N ALA A 18 2.09 -51.35 10.40
CA ALA A 18 3.41 -50.92 9.94
C ALA A 18 3.43 -50.67 8.41
N ARG A 19 2.72 -51.48 7.63
CA ARG A 19 2.57 -51.26 6.17
C ARG A 19 1.67 -50.08 5.84
N GLN A 20 0.61 -49.80 6.60
CA GLN A 20 -0.17 -48.56 6.42
C GLN A 20 0.60 -47.31 6.85
N ALA A 21 1.49 -47.39 7.83
CA ALA A 21 2.39 -46.28 8.20
C ALA A 21 3.48 -46.04 7.12
N SER A 22 4.05 -47.11 6.54
CA SER A 22 5.04 -47.00 5.45
C SER A 22 4.43 -46.53 4.12
N THR A 23 3.14 -46.77 3.87
CA THR A 23 2.47 -46.28 2.65
C THR A 23 1.97 -44.84 2.83
N ARG A 24 1.76 -44.37 4.07
CA ARG A 24 1.49 -42.95 4.38
C ARG A 24 2.73 -42.05 4.36
N SER A 25 3.94 -42.60 4.51
CA SER A 25 5.19 -41.82 4.38
C SER A 25 5.73 -41.75 2.95
N THR A 26 5.20 -42.55 2.03
CA THR A 26 5.61 -42.56 0.60
C THR A 26 4.52 -42.02 -0.33
N ILE A 27 3.46 -41.44 0.23
CA ILE A 27 2.65 -40.41 -0.41
C ILE A 27 2.95 -39.09 0.32
N VAL A 28 4.23 -38.73 0.34
CA VAL A 28 4.57 -37.34 0.05
C VAL A 28 3.93 -37.12 -1.30
N HIS A 29 2.73 -36.52 -1.30
CA HIS A 29 2.29 -35.78 -2.46
C HIS A 29 3.54 -35.03 -2.92
N ALA A 30 4.03 -35.40 -4.10
CA ALA A 30 4.79 -34.47 -4.91
C ALA A 30 3.89 -33.24 -4.93
N ALA A 31 4.15 -32.31 -4.01
CA ALA A 31 3.58 -30.99 -4.05
C ALA A 31 3.88 -30.55 -5.47
N PRO A 32 2.85 -30.16 -6.25
CA PRO A 32 3.08 -29.78 -7.63
C PRO A 32 4.19 -28.73 -7.61
N SER A 33 5.37 -29.12 -8.09
CA SER A 33 6.55 -28.25 -8.23
C SER A 33 6.30 -27.12 -9.23
N ASN A 34 5.08 -27.04 -9.75
CA ASN A 34 4.52 -25.98 -10.59
C ASN A 34 3.78 -24.88 -9.80
N LEU A 35 3.82 -24.88 -8.46
CA LEU A 35 3.50 -23.70 -7.65
C LEU A 35 4.77 -23.04 -7.09
N ARG A 36 5.83 -22.96 -7.90
CA ARG A 36 6.59 -21.70 -7.95
C ARG A 36 5.67 -20.65 -8.60
N SER A 37 4.59 -20.30 -7.90
CA SER A 37 4.00 -18.98 -7.99
C SER A 37 5.12 -18.05 -7.55
N SER A 38 5.97 -17.66 -8.49
CA SER A 38 6.86 -16.53 -8.28
C SER A 38 5.93 -15.44 -7.76
N ASN A 39 6.14 -15.01 -6.51
CA ASN A 39 5.47 -13.83 -6.00
C ASN A 39 5.84 -12.75 -7.01
N SER A 40 4.90 -12.35 -7.87
CA SER A 40 5.18 -11.45 -8.98
C SER A 40 5.62 -10.10 -8.43
N ILE A 41 5.22 -9.79 -7.19
CA ILE A 41 5.76 -8.73 -6.36
C ILE A 41 7.25 -8.95 -6.04
N LEU A 42 7.66 -10.11 -5.52
CA LEU A 42 9.09 -10.38 -5.25
C LEU A 42 9.90 -10.40 -6.55
N GLN A 43 9.36 -10.96 -7.64
CA GLN A 43 9.98 -10.95 -8.96
C GLN A 43 10.11 -9.51 -9.50
N ALA A 44 9.08 -8.70 -9.33
CA ALA A 44 9.05 -7.28 -9.68
C ALA A 44 9.88 -6.41 -8.72
N LEU A 45 10.27 -6.91 -7.54
CA LEU A 45 11.20 -6.25 -6.62
C LEU A 45 12.65 -6.65 -6.90
N SER A 46 12.86 -7.88 -7.38
CA SER A 46 14.19 -8.39 -7.77
C SER A 46 14.63 -7.92 -9.16
N ASP A 47 13.69 -7.53 -10.01
CA ASP A 47 13.99 -6.94 -11.32
C ASP A 47 14.21 -5.43 -11.16
N GLU A 48 15.45 -4.97 -11.29
CA GLU A 48 15.84 -3.56 -11.22
C GLU A 48 15.12 -2.70 -12.27
N ASN A 49 14.66 -3.31 -13.38
CA ASN A 49 13.93 -2.62 -14.43
C ASN A 49 12.42 -2.53 -14.18
N SER A 50 11.90 -3.24 -13.19
CA SER A 50 10.47 -3.26 -12.87
C SER A 50 10.01 -1.91 -12.33
N GLN A 51 8.83 -1.47 -12.78
CA GLN A 51 8.19 -0.23 -12.29
C GLN A 51 7.99 -0.22 -10.76
N LEU A 52 7.79 -1.39 -10.14
CA LEU A 52 7.66 -1.51 -8.68
C LEU A 52 9.00 -1.30 -7.95
N ALA A 53 10.09 -1.88 -8.47
CA ALA A 53 11.44 -1.69 -7.93
C ALA A 53 11.87 -0.24 -8.11
N LYS A 54 11.69 0.33 -9.31
CA LYS A 54 11.94 1.75 -9.60
C LYS A 54 11.13 2.70 -8.69
N PHE A 55 9.88 2.35 -8.38
CA PHE A 55 9.04 3.10 -7.45
C PHE A 55 9.54 3.04 -5.99
N LEU A 56 10.15 1.93 -5.56
CA LEU A 56 10.62 1.75 -4.18
C LEU A 56 12.05 2.22 -3.94
N PHE A 57 12.93 2.04 -4.92
CA PHE A 57 14.35 2.35 -4.85
C PHE A 57 14.68 3.70 -5.48
N ILE A 58 13.83 4.70 -5.25
CA ILE A 58 14.00 6.08 -5.71
C ILE A 58 15.38 6.58 -5.29
N GLY A 59 16.35 6.53 -6.22
CA GLY A 59 17.76 6.81 -5.96
C GLY A 59 18.77 6.05 -6.82
N CYS A 60 18.41 4.91 -7.42
CA CYS A 60 19.28 4.20 -8.36
C CYS A 60 18.94 4.50 -9.82
N GLU A 61 19.73 5.41 -10.41
CA GLU A 61 20.17 5.38 -11.81
C GLU A 61 19.11 5.42 -12.93
N SER A 62 18.38 6.53 -13.04
CA SER A 62 18.22 7.33 -14.28
C SER A 62 17.03 8.29 -14.15
N PRO A 63 17.19 9.60 -14.44
CA PRO A 63 16.14 10.60 -14.25
C PRO A 63 14.97 10.51 -15.25
N ASP A 64 15.12 9.74 -16.33
CA ASP A 64 14.17 9.77 -17.46
C ASP A 64 13.11 8.65 -17.43
N ASP A 65 13.30 7.60 -16.62
CA ASP A 65 12.43 6.40 -16.59
C ASP A 65 11.67 6.19 -15.27
N ILE A 66 11.84 7.10 -14.31
CA ILE A 66 11.16 7.01 -13.02
C ILE A 66 9.74 7.54 -13.19
N GLU A 67 8.77 6.63 -13.18
CA GLU A 67 7.36 7.01 -13.10
C GLU A 67 7.20 7.94 -11.89
N PRO A 68 6.72 9.19 -12.07
CA PRO A 68 6.68 10.14 -10.97
C PRO A 68 5.77 9.58 -9.88
N ILE A 69 6.08 9.86 -8.61
CA ILE A 69 5.19 9.58 -7.44
C ILE A 69 3.76 10.10 -7.67
N ASN A 70 3.61 11.02 -8.63
CA ASN A 70 2.37 11.60 -9.12
C ASN A 70 1.64 10.74 -10.19
N SER A 71 2.07 9.50 -10.47
CA SER A 71 1.39 8.62 -11.41
C SER A 71 0.20 7.94 -10.73
N MET A 72 -0.88 7.67 -11.49
CA MET A 72 -2.03 6.94 -10.94
C MET A 72 -1.66 5.50 -10.54
N ASN A 73 -0.57 4.96 -11.11
CA ASN A 73 -0.01 3.65 -10.77
C ASN A 73 0.63 3.61 -9.37
N ALA A 74 1.17 4.74 -8.87
CA ALA A 74 1.75 4.83 -7.52
C ALA A 74 0.75 4.43 -6.42
N LEU A 75 -0.54 4.74 -6.61
CA LEU A 75 -1.63 4.32 -5.73
C LEU A 75 -1.68 2.79 -5.58
N TRP A 76 -1.62 2.08 -6.71
CA TRP A 76 -1.74 0.63 -6.77
C TRP A 76 -0.45 -0.08 -6.36
N TYR A 77 0.71 0.49 -6.65
CA TYR A 77 2.00 -0.01 -6.16
C TYR A 77 2.06 0.01 -4.64
N ARG A 78 1.56 1.07 -4.01
CA ARG A 78 1.47 1.10 -2.55
C ARG A 78 0.47 0.11 -1.99
N LEU A 79 -0.70 -0.03 -2.63
CA LEU A 79 -1.68 -1.03 -2.24
C LEU A 79 -1.09 -2.44 -2.32
N ALA A 80 -0.27 -2.73 -3.35
CA ALA A 80 0.43 -3.99 -3.50
C ALA A 80 1.38 -4.31 -2.34
N LEU A 81 1.92 -3.29 -1.67
CA LEU A 81 2.83 -3.41 -0.52
C LEU A 81 2.13 -3.50 0.84
N GLU A 82 0.81 -3.33 0.91
CA GLU A 82 0.05 -3.51 2.15
C GLU A 82 -0.09 -5.00 2.51
N PRO A 83 -0.30 -5.33 3.80
CA PRO A 83 -0.55 -6.70 4.24
C PRO A 83 -1.68 -7.35 3.45
N LEU A 84 -1.53 -8.64 3.12
CA LEU A 84 -2.43 -9.39 2.24
C LEU A 84 -3.91 -9.20 2.60
N GLU A 85 -4.25 -9.30 3.89
CA GLU A 85 -5.62 -9.15 4.41
C GLU A 85 -6.20 -7.75 4.15
N ILE A 86 -5.43 -6.70 4.45
CA ILE A 86 -5.84 -5.31 4.28
C ILE A 86 -5.97 -4.99 2.79
N ARG A 87 -5.00 -5.44 2.02
CA ARG A 87 -4.90 -5.22 0.59
C ARG A 87 -6.08 -5.85 -0.16
N ASN A 88 -6.38 -7.12 0.12
CA ASN A 88 -7.46 -7.84 -0.54
C ASN A 88 -8.83 -7.23 -0.21
N ASN A 89 -9.06 -6.88 1.07
CA ASN A 89 -10.29 -6.20 1.48
C ASN A 89 -10.46 -4.85 0.78
N ARG A 90 -9.39 -4.06 0.64
CA ARG A 90 -9.43 -2.77 -0.05
C ARG A 90 -9.74 -2.92 -1.53
N VAL A 91 -9.10 -3.86 -2.24
CA VAL A 91 -9.39 -4.09 -3.67
C VAL A 91 -10.83 -4.52 -3.88
N LEU A 92 -11.35 -5.41 -3.02
CA LEU A 92 -12.74 -5.84 -3.05
C LEU A 92 -13.70 -4.65 -2.89
N ILE A 93 -13.47 -3.81 -1.88
CA ILE A 93 -14.27 -2.59 -1.65
C ILE A 93 -14.16 -1.63 -2.84
N PHE A 94 -12.98 -1.48 -3.45
CA PHE A 94 -12.81 -0.63 -4.62
C PHE A 94 -13.67 -1.10 -5.81
N PHE A 95 -13.63 -2.39 -6.14
CA PHE A 95 -14.47 -2.93 -7.22
C PHE A 95 -15.96 -2.83 -6.90
N GLU A 96 -16.34 -3.07 -5.64
CA GLU A 96 -17.72 -2.88 -5.18
C GLU A 96 -18.18 -1.43 -5.36
N CYS A 97 -17.39 -0.46 -4.89
CA CYS A 97 -17.68 0.95 -5.06
C CYS A 97 -17.81 1.32 -6.54
N ILE A 98 -16.87 0.92 -7.39
CA ILE A 98 -16.92 1.24 -8.83
C ILE A 98 -18.18 0.65 -9.48
N THR A 99 -18.60 -0.55 -9.07
CA THR A 99 -19.83 -1.19 -9.56
C THR A 99 -21.06 -0.38 -9.18
N ILE A 100 -21.18 -0.03 -7.90
CA ILE A 100 -22.32 0.75 -7.37
C ILE A 100 -22.37 2.12 -8.05
N PHE A 101 -21.21 2.78 -8.20
CA PHE A 101 -21.12 4.05 -8.92
C PHE A 101 -21.55 3.89 -10.38
N GLY A 102 -21.03 2.90 -11.11
CA GLY A 102 -21.42 2.63 -12.48
C GLY A 102 -22.95 2.51 -12.64
N LEU A 103 -23.59 1.69 -11.79
CA LEU A 103 -25.05 1.51 -11.81
C LEU A 103 -25.84 2.78 -11.47
N PHE A 104 -25.39 3.53 -10.47
CA PHE A 104 -26.02 4.79 -10.06
C PHE A 104 -25.93 5.86 -11.16
N PHE A 105 -24.77 5.95 -11.83
CA PHE A 105 -24.54 6.90 -12.90
C PHE A 105 -25.34 6.57 -14.17
N ILE A 106 -25.58 5.29 -14.48
CA ILE A 106 -26.50 4.90 -15.59
C ILE A 106 -27.88 5.52 -15.36
N SER A 107 -28.45 5.30 -14.17
CA SER A 107 -29.80 5.77 -13.84
C SER A 107 -29.88 7.30 -13.84
N SER A 108 -28.85 7.95 -13.30
CA SER A 108 -28.77 9.42 -13.23
C SER A 108 -28.60 10.05 -14.61
N ALA A 109 -27.68 9.51 -15.43
CA ALA A 109 -27.42 10.00 -16.79
C ALA A 109 -28.68 9.90 -17.66
N TRP A 110 -29.41 8.79 -17.57
CA TRP A 110 -30.68 8.63 -18.28
C TRP A 110 -31.73 9.66 -17.85
N ALA A 111 -31.93 9.82 -16.53
CA ALA A 111 -32.90 10.78 -16.01
C ALA A 111 -32.58 12.22 -16.44
N PHE A 112 -31.30 12.61 -16.43
CA PHE A 112 -30.87 13.93 -16.90
C PHE A 112 -31.00 14.10 -18.40
N TYR A 113 -30.73 13.06 -19.19
CA TYR A 113 -30.94 13.07 -20.63
C TYR A 113 -32.41 13.33 -20.97
N GLU A 114 -33.34 12.53 -20.41
CA GLU A 114 -34.77 12.74 -20.62
C GLU A 114 -35.22 14.11 -20.14
N TRP A 115 -34.77 14.54 -18.96
CA TRP A 115 -35.09 15.88 -18.46
C TRP A 115 -34.61 16.98 -19.41
N SER A 116 -33.45 16.84 -20.03
CA SER A 116 -32.87 17.84 -20.93
C SER A 116 -33.64 17.95 -22.25
N LEU A 117 -34.17 16.84 -22.77
CA LEU A 117 -34.95 16.81 -24.02
C LEU A 117 -36.45 17.01 -23.83
N TYR A 118 -36.99 16.79 -22.62
CA TYR A 118 -38.43 16.87 -22.38
C TYR A 118 -38.97 18.29 -22.62
N ARG A 119 -39.90 18.39 -23.59
CA ARG A 119 -40.67 19.59 -23.99
C ARG A 119 -39.80 20.78 -24.42
N VAL A 120 -38.99 20.61 -25.45
CA VAL A 120 -38.40 21.79 -26.07
C VAL A 120 -38.73 21.93 -27.56
N PRO A 121 -39.28 23.08 -28.01
CA PRO A 121 -39.30 23.43 -29.43
C PRO A 121 -37.90 23.35 -30.05
N GLU A 122 -37.85 22.81 -31.27
CA GLU A 122 -36.69 22.58 -32.15
C GLU A 122 -35.46 23.44 -31.77
N TYR A 123 -34.50 22.85 -31.07
CA TYR A 123 -33.15 23.42 -31.02
C TYR A 123 -32.46 23.24 -32.36
N GLY A 124 -31.40 24.00 -32.59
CA GLY A 124 -30.46 23.66 -33.65
C GLY A 124 -29.97 22.22 -33.46
N LEU A 125 -30.16 21.39 -34.51
CA LEU A 125 -29.75 19.99 -34.61
C LEU A 125 -28.37 19.68 -34.00
N LEU A 126 -27.45 20.64 -34.07
CA LEU A 126 -26.11 20.54 -33.51
C LEU A 126 -26.09 20.32 -31.99
N LEU A 127 -26.94 21.03 -31.23
CA LEU A 127 -26.91 20.99 -29.77
C LEU A 127 -27.52 19.69 -29.22
N GLU A 128 -28.56 19.20 -29.89
CA GLU A 128 -29.16 17.89 -29.63
C GLU A 128 -28.14 16.77 -29.89
N ASN A 129 -27.46 16.79 -31.04
CA ASN A 129 -26.41 15.82 -31.36
C ASN A 129 -25.27 15.83 -30.32
N ILE A 130 -24.84 17.01 -29.87
CA ILE A 130 -23.80 17.10 -28.83
C ILE A 130 -24.30 16.51 -27.50
N LEU A 131 -25.54 16.82 -27.11
CA LEU A 131 -26.15 16.30 -25.90
C LEU A 131 -26.26 14.76 -25.93
N GLU A 132 -26.73 14.21 -27.05
CA GLU A 132 -26.82 12.77 -27.29
C GLU A 132 -25.45 12.09 -27.21
N VAL A 133 -24.43 12.67 -27.84
CA VAL A 133 -23.06 12.15 -27.78
C VAL A 133 -22.54 12.18 -26.34
N CYS A 134 -22.71 13.27 -25.61
CA CYS A 134 -22.27 13.40 -24.22
C CYS A 134 -22.91 12.34 -23.31
N PHE A 135 -24.23 12.19 -23.36
CA PHE A 135 -24.93 11.19 -22.55
C PHE A 135 -24.69 9.76 -23.04
N GLY A 136 -24.53 9.55 -24.34
CA GLY A 136 -24.17 8.26 -24.92
C GLY A 136 -22.79 7.79 -24.46
N VAL A 137 -21.79 8.67 -24.43
CA VAL A 137 -20.47 8.40 -23.86
C VAL A 137 -20.58 8.12 -22.36
N ALA A 138 -21.31 8.94 -21.61
CA ALA A 138 -21.51 8.73 -20.17
C ALA A 138 -22.15 7.37 -19.85
N LEU A 139 -23.22 7.00 -20.56
CA LEU A 139 -23.91 5.72 -20.40
C LEU A 139 -23.01 4.54 -20.78
N SER A 140 -22.23 4.67 -21.86
CA SER A 140 -21.28 3.64 -22.29
C SER A 140 -20.18 3.42 -21.25
N CYS A 141 -19.57 4.50 -20.76
CA CYS A 141 -18.56 4.44 -19.69
C CYS A 141 -19.16 3.84 -18.41
N SER A 142 -20.36 4.27 -18.00
CA SER A 142 -21.02 3.78 -16.79
C SER A 142 -21.36 2.29 -16.87
N SER A 143 -21.82 1.84 -18.05
CA SER A 143 -22.10 0.42 -18.32
C SER A 143 -20.83 -0.42 -18.27
N ALA A 144 -19.74 0.07 -18.89
CA ALA A 144 -18.44 -0.59 -18.83
C ALA A 144 -17.91 -0.67 -17.39
N LEU A 145 -18.06 0.40 -16.59
CA LEU A 145 -17.69 0.43 -15.17
C LEU A 145 -18.50 -0.55 -14.34
N ALA A 146 -19.81 -0.60 -14.52
CA ALA A 146 -20.68 -1.54 -13.82
C ALA A 146 -20.32 -3.00 -14.15
N PHE A 147 -20.14 -3.30 -15.44
CA PHE A 147 -19.78 -4.65 -15.89
C PHE A 147 -18.41 -5.08 -15.38
N LEU A 148 -17.38 -4.26 -15.58
CA LEU A 148 -16.00 -4.60 -15.19
C LEU A 148 -15.80 -4.49 -13.68
N GLY A 149 -16.57 -3.65 -12.99
CA GLY A 149 -16.60 -3.58 -11.54
C GLY A 149 -17.17 -4.87 -10.97
N CYS A 150 -18.30 -5.34 -11.50
CA CYS A 150 -18.92 -6.58 -11.06
C CYS A 150 -18.01 -7.78 -11.34
N ALA A 151 -17.40 -7.85 -12.53
CA ALA A 151 -16.43 -8.88 -12.87
C ALA A 151 -15.20 -8.83 -11.94
N GLY A 152 -14.63 -7.64 -11.71
CA GLY A 152 -13.51 -7.45 -10.80
C GLY A 152 -13.85 -7.80 -9.35
N TRP A 153 -15.06 -7.49 -8.91
CA TRP A 153 -15.56 -7.85 -7.59
C TRP A 153 -15.71 -9.37 -7.42
N LEU A 154 -16.30 -10.06 -8.39
CA LEU A 154 -16.40 -11.53 -8.41
C LEU A 154 -15.03 -12.21 -8.48
N LEU A 155 -14.12 -11.68 -9.30
CA LEU A 155 -12.75 -12.18 -9.37
C LEU A 155 -12.00 -11.92 -8.06
N SER A 156 -12.20 -10.77 -7.43
CA SER A 156 -11.55 -10.44 -6.15
C SER A 156 -12.02 -11.36 -5.03
N THR A 157 -13.31 -11.69 -4.95
CA THR A 157 -13.83 -12.63 -3.95
C THR A 157 -13.32 -14.05 -4.17
N SER A 158 -13.20 -14.47 -5.44
CA SER A 158 -12.79 -15.83 -5.81
C SER A 158 -11.27 -16.06 -5.70
N LEU A 159 -10.46 -15.05 -6.03
CA LEU A 159 -9.01 -15.17 -6.14
C LEU A 159 -8.24 -14.57 -4.94
N SER A 160 -8.88 -13.72 -4.13
CA SER A 160 -8.30 -13.11 -2.92
C SER A 160 -7.67 -14.15 -1.99
N SER A 161 -8.32 -15.29 -1.78
CA SER A 161 -7.84 -16.32 -0.86
C SER A 161 -6.61 -17.07 -1.36
N ASN A 162 -6.39 -17.13 -2.68
CA ASN A 162 -5.43 -18.05 -3.28
C ASN A 162 -4.25 -17.36 -3.99
N HIS A 163 -4.41 -16.09 -4.42
CA HIS A 163 -3.39 -15.39 -5.20
C HIS A 163 -2.87 -14.13 -4.51
N THR A 164 -1.65 -14.21 -3.99
CA THR A 164 -0.90 -13.08 -3.41
C THR A 164 -0.53 -12.00 -4.43
N ASN A 165 -0.72 -12.24 -5.73
CA ASN A 165 -0.34 -11.34 -6.81
C ASN A 165 -1.52 -10.59 -7.44
N PHE A 166 -2.76 -10.97 -7.11
CA PHE A 166 -3.96 -10.48 -7.79
C PHE A 166 -4.05 -8.95 -7.81
N VAL A 167 -3.68 -8.29 -6.71
CA VAL A 167 -3.72 -6.83 -6.58
C VAL A 167 -2.70 -6.12 -7.47
N PHE A 168 -1.51 -6.72 -7.62
CA PHE A 168 -0.49 -6.16 -8.51
C PHE A 168 -0.89 -6.29 -9.98
N GLU A 169 -1.50 -7.40 -10.36
CA GLU A 169 -1.93 -7.66 -11.74
C GLU A 169 -3.18 -6.84 -12.12
N SER A 170 -4.11 -6.66 -11.19
CA SER A 170 -5.34 -5.87 -11.39
C SER A 170 -5.10 -4.36 -11.49
N ARG A 171 -3.89 -3.86 -11.20
CA ARG A 171 -3.58 -2.42 -11.24
C ARG A 171 -3.93 -1.75 -12.57
N GLY A 172 -3.66 -2.43 -13.69
CA GLY A 172 -3.89 -1.87 -15.02
C GLY A 172 -5.38 -1.67 -15.27
N ILE A 173 -6.18 -2.67 -14.91
CA ILE A 173 -7.64 -2.63 -15.01
C ILE A 173 -8.19 -1.54 -14.07
N LEU A 174 -7.73 -1.48 -12.82
CA LEU A 174 -8.17 -0.47 -11.85
C LEU A 174 -7.83 0.96 -12.31
N CYS A 175 -6.63 1.19 -12.85
CA CYS A 175 -6.26 2.47 -13.47
C CYS A 175 -7.19 2.83 -14.62
N TRP A 176 -7.44 1.88 -15.52
CA TRP A 176 -8.32 2.11 -16.67
C TRP A 176 -9.77 2.39 -16.25
N MET A 177 -10.28 1.70 -15.22
CA MET A 177 -11.59 1.99 -14.63
C MET A 177 -11.63 3.38 -14.00
N MET A 178 -10.58 3.83 -13.33
CA MET A 178 -10.50 5.21 -12.82
C MET A 178 -10.53 6.24 -13.96
N TYR A 179 -9.85 5.99 -15.08
CA TYR A 179 -9.95 6.86 -16.26
C TYR A 179 -11.37 6.90 -16.83
N LEU A 180 -12.04 5.76 -16.94
CA LEU A 180 -13.43 5.71 -17.37
C LEU A 180 -14.36 6.47 -16.43
N LEU A 181 -14.13 6.39 -15.11
CA LEU A 181 -14.90 7.13 -14.12
C LEU A 181 -14.74 8.64 -14.31
N ILE A 182 -13.52 9.12 -14.56
CA ILE A 182 -13.25 10.55 -14.84
C ILE A 182 -13.95 10.98 -16.14
N ILE A 183 -13.85 10.19 -17.21
CA ILE A 183 -14.50 10.50 -18.49
C ILE A 183 -16.02 10.54 -18.32
N CYS A 184 -16.59 9.57 -17.60
CA CYS A 184 -18.01 9.50 -17.30
C CYS A 184 -18.46 10.74 -16.54
N GLU A 185 -17.76 11.09 -15.45
CA GLU A 185 -18.04 12.27 -14.64
C GLU A 185 -18.04 13.54 -15.48
N MET A 186 -16.98 13.78 -16.27
CA MET A 186 -16.87 14.96 -17.13
C MET A 186 -17.99 15.02 -18.19
N SER A 187 -18.37 13.87 -18.75
CA SER A 187 -19.44 13.78 -19.76
C SER A 187 -20.81 14.10 -19.15
N VAL A 188 -21.09 13.62 -17.93
CA VAL A 188 -22.31 13.96 -17.20
C VAL A 188 -22.33 15.45 -16.84
N TRP A 189 -21.21 16.01 -16.40
CA TRP A 189 -21.12 17.44 -16.11
C TRP A 189 -21.40 18.31 -17.32
N LEU A 190 -20.78 17.98 -18.45
CA LEU A 190 -21.00 18.67 -19.72
C LEU A 190 -22.47 18.54 -20.16
N GLY A 191 -23.05 17.35 -20.05
CA GLY A 191 -24.45 17.09 -20.36
C GLY A 191 -25.42 17.89 -19.51
N ILE A 192 -25.20 17.98 -18.18
CA ILE A 192 -26.02 18.80 -17.27
C ILE A 192 -25.91 20.28 -17.63
N LEU A 193 -24.69 20.79 -17.88
CA LEU A 193 -24.48 22.19 -18.25
C LEU A 193 -25.22 22.53 -19.55
N ILE A 194 -25.05 21.70 -20.58
CA ILE A 194 -25.77 21.89 -21.85
C ILE A 194 -27.28 21.78 -21.64
N GLY A 195 -27.76 20.77 -20.90
CA GLY A 195 -29.18 20.59 -20.59
C GLY A 195 -29.79 21.78 -19.85
N THR A 196 -29.07 22.35 -18.88
CA THR A 196 -29.49 23.58 -18.18
C THR A 196 -29.48 24.78 -19.11
N TYR A 197 -28.47 24.91 -19.97
CA TYR A 197 -28.38 25.99 -20.94
C TYR A 197 -29.55 25.95 -21.91
N VAL A 198 -29.78 24.81 -22.54
CA VAL A 198 -30.94 24.44 -23.36
C VAL A 198 -32.21 24.92 -22.66
N LYS A 199 -32.55 24.33 -21.51
CA LYS A 199 -33.86 24.51 -20.86
C LYS A 199 -34.15 25.93 -20.37
N LEU A 200 -33.11 26.67 -20.02
CA LEU A 200 -33.23 27.98 -19.37
C LEU A 200 -32.73 29.14 -20.24
N ASN A 201 -32.36 28.88 -21.50
CA ASN A 201 -31.89 29.92 -22.41
C ASN A 201 -33.00 30.98 -22.58
N PRO A 202 -32.72 32.26 -22.28
CA PRO A 202 -33.71 33.33 -22.41
C PRO A 202 -34.24 33.52 -23.84
N LEU A 203 -33.52 33.04 -24.87
CA LEU A 203 -33.99 33.04 -26.26
C LEU A 203 -35.23 32.17 -26.48
N ASN A 204 -35.38 31.07 -25.73
CA ASN A 204 -36.49 30.13 -25.88
C ASN A 204 -37.64 30.38 -24.88
N ASN A 205 -37.41 31.20 -23.87
CA ASN A 205 -38.41 31.58 -22.87
C ASN A 205 -38.43 33.12 -22.72
N PRO A 206 -39.26 33.83 -23.52
CA PRO A 206 -39.28 35.30 -23.53
C PRO A 206 -39.78 35.93 -22.22
N SER A 207 -40.24 35.14 -21.25
CA SER A 207 -40.70 35.59 -19.92
C SER A 207 -39.58 36.00 -18.95
N GLY A 208 -38.32 36.08 -19.38
CA GLY A 208 -37.30 36.81 -18.63
C GLY A 208 -36.70 36.09 -17.43
N HIS A 209 -36.51 34.77 -17.51
CA HIS A 209 -35.93 33.99 -16.40
C HIS A 209 -34.40 33.83 -16.45
N TRP A 210 -33.66 34.82 -16.94
CA TRP A 210 -32.18 34.82 -16.90
C TRP A 210 -31.65 34.69 -15.46
N ILE A 211 -32.41 35.22 -14.49
CA ILE A 211 -32.15 35.06 -13.06
C ILE A 211 -32.26 33.58 -12.66
N SER A 212 -33.27 32.85 -13.15
CA SER A 212 -33.41 31.42 -12.86
C SER A 212 -32.28 30.59 -13.47
N TYR A 213 -31.80 30.95 -14.67
CA TYR A 213 -30.63 30.33 -15.29
C TYR A 213 -29.39 30.54 -14.43
N GLY A 214 -29.12 31.79 -14.03
CA GLY A 214 -28.00 32.12 -13.16
C GLY A 214 -28.06 31.40 -11.82
N VAL A 215 -29.24 31.35 -11.19
CA VAL A 215 -29.44 30.65 -9.91
C VAL A 215 -29.28 29.15 -10.06
N THR A 216 -29.87 28.52 -11.09
CA THR A 216 -29.81 27.07 -11.28
C THR A 216 -28.38 26.64 -11.62
N THR A 217 -27.71 27.36 -12.52
CA THR A 217 -26.30 27.12 -12.85
C THR A 217 -25.42 27.33 -11.63
N GLY A 218 -25.65 28.40 -10.86
CA GLY A 218 -24.93 28.68 -9.62
C GLY A 218 -25.13 27.59 -8.55
N VAL A 219 -26.35 27.07 -8.40
CA VAL A 219 -26.64 25.95 -7.49
C VAL A 219 -25.98 24.67 -7.97
N VAL A 220 -26.03 24.36 -9.27
CA VAL A 220 -25.33 23.20 -9.85
C VAL A 220 -23.83 23.30 -9.61
N VAL A 221 -23.22 24.46 -9.89
CA VAL A 221 -21.79 24.74 -9.62
C VAL A 221 -21.46 24.70 -8.13
N ALA A 222 -22.36 25.15 -7.25
CA ALA A 222 -22.14 25.08 -5.80
C ALA A 222 -22.20 23.62 -5.30
N ILE A 223 -23.19 22.84 -5.75
CA ILE A 223 -23.31 21.41 -5.42
C ILE A 223 -22.07 20.66 -5.92
N LEU A 224 -21.61 20.98 -7.12
CA LEU A 224 -20.35 20.55 -7.73
C LEU A 224 -19.13 20.79 -6.84
N LEU A 225 -18.92 22.04 -6.44
CA LEU A 225 -17.76 22.41 -5.62
C LEU A 225 -17.84 21.76 -4.24
N VAL A 226 -19.05 21.61 -3.69
CA VAL A 226 -19.27 20.94 -2.39
C VAL A 226 -19.06 19.43 -2.50
N SER A 227 -19.57 18.78 -3.54
CA SER A 227 -19.43 17.34 -3.76
C SER A 227 -17.98 16.98 -4.02
N GLN A 228 -17.29 17.74 -4.89
CA GLN A 228 -15.87 17.59 -5.14
C GLN A 228 -15.06 17.77 -3.86
N ARG A 229 -15.40 18.77 -3.01
CA ARG A 229 -14.75 18.99 -1.71
C ARG A 229 -15.02 17.89 -0.68
N ARG A 230 -16.22 17.32 -0.67
CA ARG A 230 -16.59 16.20 0.21
C ARG A 230 -15.90 14.91 -0.21
N PHE A 231 -15.92 14.61 -1.51
CA PHE A 231 -15.12 13.54 -2.10
C PHE A 231 -13.64 13.73 -1.75
N LEU A 232 -13.14 14.97 -1.79
CA LEU A 232 -11.80 15.32 -1.36
C LEU A 232 -11.49 14.91 0.06
N THR A 233 -12.38 15.27 1.00
CA THR A 233 -12.20 14.99 2.42
C THR A 233 -12.26 13.49 2.67
N TRP A 234 -13.17 12.79 2.00
CA TRP A 234 -13.25 11.33 2.05
C TRP A 234 -11.99 10.67 1.47
N ALA A 235 -11.53 11.13 0.31
CA ALA A 235 -10.31 10.65 -0.32
C ALA A 235 -9.08 10.88 0.56
N ILE A 236 -9.01 11.95 1.37
CA ILE A 236 -7.92 12.15 2.35
C ILE A 236 -7.89 11.10 3.44
N HIS A 237 -9.07 10.63 3.87
CA HIS A 237 -9.16 9.65 4.94
C HIS A 237 -9.05 8.20 4.45
N VAL A 238 -9.45 7.93 3.20
CA VAL A 238 -9.49 6.58 2.64
C VAL A 238 -8.34 6.30 1.70
N ALA A 239 -7.93 7.29 0.88
CA ALA A 239 -6.82 7.13 -0.03
C ALA A 239 -5.49 7.25 0.73
N PRO A 240 -4.49 6.44 0.37
CA PRO A 240 -3.14 6.62 0.88
C PRO A 240 -2.64 8.04 0.56
N LEU A 241 -1.93 8.63 1.51
CA LEU A 241 -1.44 10.02 1.51
C LEU A 241 -0.65 10.45 0.27
N GLU A 242 -0.19 9.51 -0.53
CA GLU A 242 0.60 9.70 -1.73
C GLU A 242 -0.28 9.80 -2.97
N GLY A 243 -1.55 9.41 -2.91
CA GLY A 243 -2.55 9.72 -3.96
C GLY A 243 -2.69 11.23 -4.20
N PHE A 244 -2.38 12.06 -3.19
CA PHE A 244 -2.34 13.52 -3.28
C PHE A 244 -1.25 14.08 -4.19
N HIS A 245 -0.30 13.24 -4.60
CA HIS A 245 0.71 13.59 -5.56
C HIS A 245 0.21 13.47 -7.00
N VAL A 246 -0.84 12.68 -7.26
CA VAL A 246 -1.34 12.42 -8.61
C VAL A 246 -1.84 13.71 -9.28
N LEU A 247 -1.37 14.00 -10.50
CA LEU A 247 -1.55 15.30 -11.15
C LEU A 247 -3.03 15.79 -11.25
N PRO A 248 -4.01 14.98 -11.70
CA PRO A 248 -5.42 15.39 -11.71
C PRO A 248 -5.99 15.63 -10.30
N ILE A 249 -5.57 14.81 -9.33
CA ILE A 249 -5.91 14.99 -7.92
C ILE A 249 -5.32 16.34 -7.46
N ARG A 250 -4.04 16.60 -7.69
CA ARG A 250 -3.33 17.86 -7.34
C ARG A 250 -3.86 19.11 -8.06
N MET A 251 -4.41 18.99 -9.27
CA MET A 251 -5.05 20.12 -9.97
C MET A 251 -6.46 20.39 -9.43
N ALA A 252 -7.24 19.34 -9.14
CA ALA A 252 -8.51 19.48 -8.43
C ALA A 252 -8.33 19.91 -6.95
N LEU A 253 -7.17 19.61 -6.37
CA LEU A 253 -6.73 19.92 -5.02
C LEU A 253 -5.66 21.01 -5.02
N ALA A 254 -6.04 22.27 -5.07
CA ALA A 254 -5.21 23.27 -4.40
C ALA A 254 -5.43 23.09 -2.88
N PRO A 255 -4.61 22.27 -2.17
CA PRO A 255 -4.97 21.87 -0.82
C PRO A 255 -4.81 23.09 0.08
N THR A 256 -5.86 23.43 0.83
CA THR A 256 -5.82 24.57 1.75
C THR A 256 -4.71 24.35 2.80
N LYS A 257 -4.18 25.43 3.39
CA LYS A 257 -3.09 25.34 4.40
C LYS A 257 -3.42 24.37 5.54
N ARG A 258 -4.68 24.37 6.00
CA ARG A 258 -5.17 23.46 7.05
C ARG A 258 -5.11 21.99 6.61
N MET A 259 -5.55 21.72 5.38
CA MET A 259 -5.56 20.39 4.80
C MET A 259 -4.16 19.82 4.57
N LYS A 260 -3.21 20.66 4.16
CA LYS A 260 -1.78 20.28 4.06
C LYS A 260 -1.21 19.89 5.42
N LEU A 261 -1.61 20.57 6.49
CA LEU A 261 -1.12 20.31 7.84
C LEU A 261 -1.69 19.00 8.39
N GLU A 262 -2.96 18.73 8.10
CA GLU A 262 -3.63 17.47 8.43
C GLU A 262 -3.04 16.28 7.65
N LEU A 263 -2.78 16.45 6.34
CA LEU A 263 -2.05 15.47 5.53
C LEU A 263 -0.66 15.20 6.10
N LYS A 264 0.11 16.23 6.50
CA LYS A 264 1.42 16.02 7.14
C LYS A 264 1.31 15.22 8.43
N ARG A 265 0.29 15.49 9.25
CA ARG A 265 0.05 14.76 10.49
C ARG A 265 -0.28 13.28 10.23
N LEU A 266 -1.21 13.01 9.32
CA LEU A 266 -1.59 11.65 8.94
C LEU A 266 -0.42 10.89 8.29
N ALA A 267 0.41 11.56 7.47
CA ALA A 267 1.64 10.99 6.92
C ALA A 267 2.60 10.57 8.02
N PHE A 268 2.80 11.43 9.01
CA PHE A 268 3.69 11.15 10.14
C PHE A 268 3.18 10.00 11.01
N GLU A 269 1.87 9.99 11.32
CA GLU A 269 1.23 8.91 12.08
C GLU A 269 1.36 7.57 11.34
N ARG A 270 1.10 7.55 10.03
CA ARG A 270 1.25 6.35 9.20
C ARG A 270 2.70 5.89 9.08
N ALA A 271 3.65 6.81 8.94
CA ALA A 271 5.07 6.47 8.93
C ALA A 271 5.52 5.84 10.26
N LYS A 272 5.03 6.37 11.39
CA LYS A 272 5.28 5.81 12.73
C LYS A 272 4.67 4.41 12.87
N GLU A 273 3.47 4.21 12.35
CA GLU A 273 2.79 2.91 12.33
C GLU A 273 3.54 1.89 11.47
N ILE A 274 3.97 2.26 10.26
CA ILE A 274 4.76 1.37 9.39
C ILE A 274 6.09 1.03 10.07
N LYS A 275 6.78 2.01 10.67
CA LYS A 275 8.03 1.77 11.41
C LYS A 275 7.83 0.81 12.58
N SER A 276 6.75 0.93 13.34
CA SER A 276 6.46 0.03 14.46
C SER A 276 6.06 -1.37 14.00
N ARG A 277 5.36 -1.50 12.88
CA ARG A 277 5.05 -2.79 12.24
C ARG A 277 6.31 -3.47 11.72
N VAL A 278 7.14 -2.78 10.94
CA VAL A 278 8.42 -3.33 10.46
C VAL A 278 9.31 -3.76 11.63
N TYR A 279 9.29 -3.02 12.73
CA TYR A 279 10.00 -3.42 13.95
C TYR A 279 9.43 -4.72 14.55
N LYS A 280 8.10 -4.85 14.68
CA LYS A 280 7.43 -6.07 15.16
C LYS A 280 7.62 -7.27 14.22
N ASP A 281 7.57 -7.04 12.91
CA ASP A 281 7.72 -8.07 11.89
C ASP A 281 9.18 -8.56 11.85
N ARG A 282 10.16 -7.66 12.01
CA ARG A 282 11.56 -8.04 12.22
C ARG A 282 11.76 -8.89 13.46
N LEU A 283 11.08 -8.55 14.56
CA LEU A 283 11.12 -9.33 15.81
C LEU A 283 10.50 -10.74 15.67
N THR A 284 9.56 -10.93 14.75
CA THR A 284 8.91 -12.24 14.52
C THR A 284 9.64 -13.10 13.50
N ILE A 285 10.27 -12.48 12.49
CA ILE A 285 11.00 -13.19 11.42
C ILE A 285 12.40 -13.61 11.88
N ASP A 286 13.03 -12.84 12.77
CA ASP A 286 14.37 -13.15 13.27
C ASP A 286 14.44 -12.96 14.80
N PRO A 287 14.04 -13.97 15.59
CA PRO A 287 14.13 -13.90 17.05
C PRO A 287 15.58 -13.78 17.54
N LEU A 288 16.58 -14.17 16.74
CA LEU A 288 18.01 -13.94 17.02
C LEU A 288 18.40 -12.46 16.89
N ALA A 289 17.72 -11.69 16.03
CA ALA A 289 17.90 -10.24 16.01
C ALA A 289 17.42 -9.58 17.32
N GLN A 290 16.52 -10.23 18.07
CA GLN A 290 16.10 -9.82 19.41
C GLN A 290 17.14 -10.16 20.48
N GLU A 291 17.86 -11.28 20.40
CA GLU A 291 19.04 -11.51 21.26
C GLU A 291 20.05 -10.39 21.05
N ILE A 292 20.37 -10.03 19.80
CA ILE A 292 21.36 -8.99 19.49
C ILE A 292 20.91 -7.56 19.89
N THR A 293 19.60 -7.27 19.94
CA THR A 293 19.10 -5.91 20.29
C THR A 293 18.53 -5.76 21.70
N VAL A 294 18.13 -6.86 22.35
CA VAL A 294 17.69 -6.89 23.76
C VAL A 294 18.86 -7.26 24.69
N GLU A 295 19.89 -7.98 24.22
CA GLU A 295 21.25 -7.87 24.79
C GLU A 295 21.95 -6.60 24.30
N ARG A 296 21.24 -5.47 24.28
CA ARG A 296 21.91 -4.16 24.39
C ARG A 296 22.51 -4.08 25.78
N SER A 297 23.70 -4.68 25.89
CA SER A 297 24.71 -4.55 26.94
C SER A 297 24.17 -4.37 28.36
N SER A 298 23.61 -5.41 28.96
CA SER A 298 23.64 -5.51 30.43
C SER A 298 25.07 -5.75 30.95
N HIS A 299 26.02 -6.05 30.05
CA HIS A 299 27.43 -6.22 30.37
C HIS A 299 28.15 -4.87 30.40
N ASP A 300 28.93 -4.65 31.47
CA ASP A 300 29.74 -3.44 31.72
C ASP A 300 30.59 -3.03 30.51
N LEU A 301 31.03 -4.01 29.71
CA LEU A 301 31.87 -3.78 28.53
C LEU A 301 31.12 -3.07 27.40
N GLY A 302 29.92 -3.53 27.04
CA GLY A 302 29.11 -2.90 26.00
C GLY A 302 28.69 -1.48 26.40
N ILE A 303 28.40 -1.24 27.68
CA ILE A 303 28.11 0.11 28.22
C ILE A 303 29.31 1.04 28.03
N LEU A 304 30.53 0.54 28.30
CA LEU A 304 31.77 1.31 28.11
C LEU A 304 32.01 1.66 26.64
N LEU A 305 31.79 0.69 25.72
CA LEU A 305 31.96 0.89 24.28
C LEU A 305 30.93 1.88 23.72
N ASP A 306 29.67 1.78 24.15
CA ASP A 306 28.62 2.71 23.75
C ASP A 306 28.90 4.14 24.26
N LYS A 307 29.35 4.26 25.52
CA LYS A 307 29.73 5.55 26.10
C LYS A 307 30.91 6.18 25.33
N ALA A 308 31.91 5.38 24.95
CA ALA A 308 33.02 5.84 24.12
C ALA A 308 32.55 6.29 22.72
N ALA A 309 31.67 5.52 22.08
CA ALA A 309 31.11 5.87 20.77
C ALA A 309 30.29 7.17 20.82
N ILE A 310 29.52 7.39 21.89
CA ILE A 310 28.74 8.61 22.12
C ILE A 310 29.65 9.82 22.32
N ASN A 311 30.73 9.70 23.09
CA ASN A 311 31.71 10.78 23.29
C ASN A 311 32.39 11.20 21.97
N LEU A 312 32.60 10.27 21.05
CA LEU A 312 33.14 10.53 19.72
C LEU A 312 32.10 11.10 18.73
N GLY A 313 30.84 11.24 19.13
CA GLY A 313 29.75 11.71 18.27
C GLY A 313 29.22 10.66 17.28
N LEU A 314 29.57 9.38 17.46
CA LEU A 314 29.28 8.28 16.54
C LEU A 314 28.06 7.48 17.00
N ARG A 315 26.90 8.14 17.10
CA ARG A 315 25.66 7.55 17.68
C ARG A 315 25.05 6.39 16.89
N ASP A 316 25.39 6.28 15.62
CA ASP A 316 24.82 5.27 14.71
C ASP A 316 25.77 4.08 14.48
N ILE A 317 26.96 4.07 15.10
CA ILE A 317 27.90 2.96 14.95
C ILE A 317 27.44 1.78 15.82
N ASN A 318 27.37 0.60 15.19
CA ASN A 318 27.10 -0.65 15.90
C ASN A 318 28.36 -1.15 16.62
N THR A 319 28.36 -1.02 17.96
CA THR A 319 29.42 -1.43 18.89
C THR A 319 29.43 -2.93 19.19
N VAL A 320 28.33 -3.65 18.92
CA VAL A 320 28.17 -5.09 19.23
C VAL A 320 29.26 -5.94 18.55
N LYS A 321 29.62 -5.60 17.31
CA LYS A 321 30.67 -6.30 16.56
C LYS A 321 32.04 -6.21 17.24
N TYR A 322 32.27 -5.15 18.00
CA TYR A 322 33.53 -4.94 18.73
C TYR A 322 33.52 -5.67 20.07
N GLU A 323 32.38 -5.70 20.74
CA GLU A 323 32.16 -6.49 21.95
C GLU A 323 32.35 -7.99 21.67
N GLU A 324 31.79 -8.52 20.58
CA GLU A 324 31.97 -9.92 20.17
C GLU A 324 33.44 -10.29 19.96
N ARG A 325 34.24 -9.39 19.36
CA ARG A 325 35.69 -9.60 19.15
C ARG A 325 36.47 -9.64 20.45
N LEU A 326 36.10 -8.79 21.41
CA LEU A 326 36.73 -8.78 22.73
C LEU A 326 36.32 -10.01 23.54
N ASN A 327 35.05 -10.41 23.46
CA ASN A 327 34.53 -11.62 24.09
C ASN A 327 35.18 -12.90 23.52
N ALA A 328 35.49 -12.95 22.23
CA ALA A 328 36.20 -14.06 21.61
C ALA A 328 37.61 -14.28 22.20
N GLU A 329 38.22 -13.23 22.75
CA GLU A 329 39.52 -13.27 23.44
C GLU A 329 39.36 -13.31 24.97
N PHE A 330 38.18 -13.71 25.46
CA PHE A 330 37.83 -13.86 26.88
C PHE A 330 37.79 -12.55 27.69
N PHE A 331 37.61 -11.39 27.05
CA PHE A 331 37.40 -10.11 27.73
C PHE A 331 35.91 -9.82 27.93
N PHE A 332 35.32 -10.37 29.00
CA PHE A 332 33.88 -10.23 29.29
C PHE A 332 33.50 -8.96 30.08
N GLU A 333 34.43 -8.36 30.82
CA GLU A 333 34.18 -7.21 31.70
C GLU A 333 35.09 -6.03 31.39
N ALA A 334 34.62 -4.81 31.64
CA ALA A 334 35.41 -3.58 31.53
C ALA A 334 36.70 -3.63 32.38
N ASN A 335 36.66 -4.33 33.53
CA ASN A 335 37.81 -4.51 34.40
C ASN A 335 38.97 -5.28 33.74
N HIS A 336 38.67 -6.20 32.82
CA HIS A 336 39.71 -6.98 32.13
C HIS A 336 40.55 -6.15 31.15
N LEU A 337 40.03 -4.97 30.75
CA LEU A 337 40.72 -4.03 29.88
C LEU A 337 41.59 -3.02 30.66
N ARG A 338 41.51 -3.00 32.00
CA ARG A 338 42.32 -2.11 32.82
C ARG A 338 43.81 -2.45 32.71
N GLY A 339 44.64 -1.42 32.57
CA GLY A 339 46.09 -1.56 32.40
C GLY A 339 46.54 -2.03 31.01
N ARG A 340 45.61 -2.23 30.06
CA ARG A 340 45.96 -2.47 28.66
C ARG A 340 46.28 -1.15 27.96
N ASP A 341 47.19 -1.22 26.99
CA ASP A 341 47.59 -0.09 26.16
C ASP A 341 46.64 0.10 24.97
N VAL A 342 46.62 1.31 24.43
CA VAL A 342 45.79 1.68 23.27
C VAL A 342 46.16 0.80 22.06
N GLU A 343 47.44 0.46 21.89
CA GLU A 343 47.90 -0.39 20.79
C GLU A 343 47.34 -1.82 20.87
N PHE A 344 47.13 -2.35 22.08
CA PHE A 344 46.47 -3.64 22.27
C PHE A 344 45.00 -3.57 21.93
N LEU A 345 44.28 -2.57 22.43
CA LEU A 345 42.85 -2.37 22.14
C LEU A 345 42.60 -2.14 20.64
N ALA A 346 43.50 -1.40 19.98
CA ALA A 346 43.41 -1.09 18.54
C ALA A 346 43.46 -2.33 17.63
N ARG A 347 43.85 -3.51 18.14
CA ARG A 347 43.78 -4.77 17.40
C ARG A 347 42.36 -5.29 17.23
N TYR A 348 41.47 -4.94 18.16
CA TYR A 348 40.09 -5.44 18.20
C TYR A 348 39.07 -4.38 17.79
N ILE A 349 39.35 -3.12 18.12
CA ILE A 349 38.46 -1.97 17.89
C ILE A 349 39.19 -0.85 17.12
N PRO A 350 38.47 0.03 16.41
CA PRO A 350 39.09 1.14 15.68
C PRO A 350 39.91 2.03 16.61
N TYR A 351 41.08 2.48 16.13
CA TYR A 351 42.07 3.19 16.94
C TYR A 351 41.50 4.37 17.76
N ARG A 352 40.65 5.20 17.15
CA ARG A 352 39.99 6.33 17.86
C ARG A 352 39.03 5.88 18.97
N LEU A 353 38.35 4.75 18.76
CA LEU A 353 37.49 4.17 19.79
C LEU A 353 38.34 3.56 20.91
N ALA A 354 39.49 2.96 20.58
CA ALA A 354 40.45 2.47 21.57
C ALA A 354 41.02 3.58 22.48
N GLU A 355 41.36 4.73 21.90
CA GLU A 355 41.82 5.90 22.68
C GLU A 355 40.76 6.37 23.68
N GLU A 356 39.50 6.43 23.26
CA GLU A 356 38.40 6.90 24.10
C GLU A 356 38.01 5.86 25.17
N VAL A 357 38.04 4.57 24.85
CA VAL A 357 37.84 3.51 25.84
C VAL A 357 38.95 3.55 26.91
N HIS A 358 40.20 3.76 26.49
CA HIS A 358 41.34 3.89 27.40
C HIS A 358 41.26 5.14 28.28
N SER A 359 40.80 6.26 27.72
CA SER A 359 40.61 7.51 28.47
C SER A 359 39.53 7.36 29.54
N LEU A 360 38.42 6.69 29.21
CA LEU A 360 37.33 6.40 30.15
C LEU A 360 37.77 5.48 31.29
N LEU A 361 38.53 4.42 30.99
CA LEU A 361 39.04 3.50 32.02
C LEU A 361 39.99 4.20 32.99
N LYS A 362 40.90 5.06 32.49
CA LYS A 362 41.79 5.87 33.35
C LYS A 362 41.03 6.84 34.24
N LEU A 363 39.94 7.41 33.73
CA LEU A 363 39.11 8.35 34.48
C LEU A 363 38.34 7.64 35.59
N GLU A 364 37.85 6.42 35.33
CA GLU A 364 37.22 5.59 36.38
C GLU A 364 38.22 5.13 37.45
N ASP A 365 39.46 4.84 37.07
CA ASP A 365 40.53 4.50 38.01
C ASP A 365 40.97 5.70 38.86
N ALA A 366 40.83 6.94 38.37
CA ALA A 366 41.13 8.15 39.13
C ALA A 366 40.03 8.54 40.12
N VAL A 367 38.81 8.04 39.93
CA VAL A 367 37.64 8.32 40.78
C VAL A 367 37.48 7.29 41.91
N ARG A 368 38.10 6.12 41.77
CA ARG A 368 38.21 5.11 42.84
C ARG A 368 39.44 5.35 43.70
#